data_AF-A0AAW8DG21-F1
#
_entry.id   AF-A0AAW8DG21-F1
#
_cell.length_a   1.000
_cell.length_b   1.000
_cell.length_c   1.000
_cell.angle_alpha   90.00
_cell.angle_beta   90.00
_cell.angle_gamma   90.00
#
_symmetry.space_group_name_H-M   'P 1'
#
loop_
_entity.id
_entity.type
_entity.pdbx_description
1 polymer ?
#
loop_
_entity_poly.entity_id
_entity_poly.type
_entity_poly.pdbx_seq_one_letter_code
_entity_poly.pdbx_strand_id
1 'polypeptide(L)'
;MTTLYSNEELLNTLRRHAQGESTLGRRTYEQRRHEHEPSAHLYTHRFGSWSEAVAAAGLTSTTQPMHLQDATTKWGEPQMLAALRDCRSDTGYLTVRGYEAWRLNPVHPRPNVPPATSIRARFGKWSAAAAQTE
;
A
#
# COMPACT_ATOMS: atom_id res chain seq x y z
N MET A 1 -24.49 -18.48 11.40
CA MET A 1 -23.88 -18.14 12.71
C MET A 1 -22.38 -18.19 12.54
N THR A 2 -21.71 -17.05 12.43
CA THR A 2 -20.28 -16.98 12.07
C THR A 2 -19.56 -16.02 13.04
N THR A 3 -19.26 -16.60 14.22
CA THR A 3 -18.10 -16.37 15.14
C THR A 3 -17.84 -14.95 15.69
N LEU A 4 -18.27 -14.56 16.90
CA LEU A 4 -17.82 -14.90 18.28
C LEU A 4 -16.35 -14.64 18.67
N TYR A 5 -15.47 -14.19 17.75
CA TYR A 5 -14.11 -13.82 18.15
C TYR A 5 -13.96 -12.30 18.29
N SER A 6 -13.53 -11.86 19.47
CA SER A 6 -13.19 -10.47 19.76
C SER A 6 -11.82 -10.11 19.18
N ASN A 7 -11.60 -8.81 18.90
CA ASN A 7 -10.32 -8.35 18.35
C ASN A 7 -9.14 -8.79 19.23
N GLU A 8 -9.28 -8.76 20.55
CA GLU A 8 -8.25 -9.21 21.49
C GLU A 8 -7.96 -10.71 21.40
N GLU A 9 -8.97 -11.55 21.17
CA GLU A 9 -8.78 -13.00 21.00
C GLU A 9 -7.99 -13.30 19.72
N LEU A 10 -8.29 -12.56 18.65
CA LEU A 10 -7.55 -12.64 17.40
C LEU A 10 -6.08 -12.26 17.60
N LEU A 11 -5.80 -11.14 18.25
CA LEU A 11 -4.43 -10.69 18.53
C LEU A 11 -3.67 -11.67 19.44
N ASN A 12 -4.34 -12.21 20.47
CA ASN A 12 -3.75 -13.22 21.35
C ASN A 12 -3.44 -14.52 20.61
N THR A 13 -4.26 -14.90 19.64
CA THR A 13 -4.01 -16.07 18.78
C THR A 13 -2.75 -15.87 17.96
N LEU A 14 -2.57 -14.69 17.34
CA LEU A 14 -1.35 -14.34 16.60
C LEU A 14 -0.11 -14.39 17.50
N ARG A 15 -0.18 -13.81 18.71
CA ARG A 15 0.92 -13.85 19.70
C ARG A 15 1.28 -15.28 20.12
N ARG A 16 0.28 -16.13 20.32
CA ARG A 16 0.49 -17.55 20.68
C ARG A 16 1.18 -18.31 19.55
N HIS A 17 0.73 -18.10 18.30
CA HIS A 17 1.31 -18.73 17.11
C HIS A 17 2.71 -18.25 16.77
N ALA A 18 3.04 -17.02 17.16
CA ALA A 18 4.39 -16.49 17.04
C ALA A 18 5.40 -17.20 17.96
N GLN A 19 4.95 -17.94 18.99
CA GLN A 19 5.81 -18.78 19.84
C GLN A 19 7.06 -18.07 20.39
N GLY A 20 6.98 -16.76 20.64
CA GLY A 20 8.11 -15.95 21.11
C GLY A 20 9.01 -15.39 20.01
N GLU A 21 8.76 -15.73 18.73
CA GLU A 21 9.36 -15.04 17.60
C GLU A 21 8.72 -13.67 17.42
N SER A 22 9.54 -12.66 17.16
CA SER A 22 9.04 -11.32 16.82
C SER A 22 8.45 -11.24 15.41
N THR A 23 8.51 -12.34 14.64
CA THR A 23 8.09 -12.37 13.25
C THR A 23 7.09 -13.47 12.93
N LEU A 24 5.94 -13.10 12.35
CA LEU A 24 4.92 -14.07 11.91
C LEU A 24 4.44 -13.79 10.48
N GLY A 25 4.79 -14.69 9.57
CA GLY A 25 4.34 -14.67 8.18
C GLY A 25 2.95 -15.28 8.01
N ARG A 26 2.14 -14.73 7.09
CA ARG A 26 0.80 -15.22 6.76
C ARG A 26 0.79 -16.70 6.38
N ARG A 27 1.74 -17.10 5.53
CA ARG A 27 1.87 -18.48 5.03
C ARG A 27 2.22 -19.46 6.15
N THR A 28 3.11 -19.06 7.06
CA THR A 28 3.49 -19.87 8.23
C THR A 28 2.29 -20.05 9.17
N TYR A 29 1.52 -18.98 9.41
CA TYR A 29 0.29 -19.06 10.19
C TYR A 29 -0.76 -19.96 9.51
N GLU A 30 -1.01 -19.78 8.22
CA GLU A 30 -1.98 -20.61 7.47
C GLU A 30 -1.58 -22.09 7.44
N GLN A 31 -0.29 -22.42 7.51
CA GLN A 31 0.20 -23.80 7.61
C GLN A 31 0.12 -24.38 9.02
N ARG A 32 0.29 -23.56 10.06
CA ARG A 32 0.26 -24.00 11.47
C ARG A 32 -1.13 -23.98 12.08
N ARG A 33 -2.08 -23.22 11.51
CA ARG A 33 -3.43 -23.10 12.07
C ARG A 33 -4.17 -24.44 12.04
N HIS A 34 -5.01 -24.67 13.03
CA HIS A 34 -5.97 -25.77 13.05
C HIS A 34 -7.33 -25.36 12.45
N GLU A 35 -8.20 -26.33 12.15
CA GLU A 35 -9.52 -26.11 11.54
C GLU A 35 -10.46 -25.26 12.42
N HIS A 36 -10.28 -25.32 13.74
CA HIS A 36 -11.04 -24.53 14.72
C HIS A 36 -10.50 -23.11 14.95
N GLU A 37 -9.35 -22.77 14.37
CA GLU A 37 -8.72 -21.46 14.56
C GLU A 37 -9.14 -20.43 13.51
N PRO A 38 -9.10 -19.13 13.85
CA PRO A 38 -9.46 -18.07 12.92
C PRO A 38 -8.55 -18.09 11.69
N SER A 39 -9.17 -18.10 10.51
CA SER A 39 -8.45 -18.05 9.23
C SER A 39 -7.81 -16.68 9.02
N ALA A 40 -6.70 -16.61 8.28
CA ALA A 40 -6.06 -15.33 7.90
C ALA A 40 -7.04 -14.34 7.25
N HIS A 41 -8.05 -14.85 6.53
CA HIS A 41 -9.13 -14.06 5.94
C HIS A 41 -9.96 -13.29 6.98
N LEU A 42 -10.18 -13.87 8.17
CA LEU A 42 -10.92 -13.20 9.25
C LEU A 42 -10.15 -11.98 9.77
N TYR A 43 -8.83 -12.08 9.86
CA TYR A 43 -7.97 -10.96 10.26
C TYR A 43 -7.98 -9.84 9.22
N THR A 44 -7.86 -10.17 7.94
CA THR A 44 -8.00 -9.18 6.86
C THR A 44 -9.36 -8.50 6.88
N HIS A 45 -10.45 -9.23 7.11
CA HIS A 45 -11.79 -8.65 7.16
C HIS A 45 -12.03 -7.77 8.40
N ARG A 46 -11.42 -8.09 9.55
CA ARG A 46 -11.59 -7.35 10.81
C ARG A 46 -10.67 -6.15 10.94
N PHE A 47 -9.42 -6.29 10.53
CA PHE A 47 -8.35 -5.30 10.70
C PHE A 47 -7.95 -4.61 9.39
N GLY A 48 -8.62 -4.92 8.28
CA GLY A 48 -8.29 -4.41 6.94
C GLY A 48 -7.19 -5.22 6.26
N SER A 49 -6.17 -5.64 7.01
CA SER A 49 -5.07 -6.44 6.46
C SER A 49 -4.43 -7.37 7.50
N TRP A 50 -3.79 -8.44 7.01
CA TRP A 50 -2.99 -9.33 7.84
C TRP A 50 -1.84 -8.58 8.53
N SER A 51 -1.15 -7.70 7.82
CA SER A 51 -0.01 -6.95 8.37
C SER A 51 -0.45 -6.00 9.49
N GLU A 52 -1.61 -5.35 9.37
CA GLU A 52 -2.16 -4.52 10.46
C GLU A 52 -2.60 -5.37 11.65
N ALA A 53 -3.19 -6.55 11.42
CA ALA A 53 -3.53 -7.45 12.52
C ALA A 53 -2.28 -7.93 13.28
N VAL A 54 -1.20 -8.26 12.56
CA VAL A 54 0.07 -8.69 13.16
C VAL A 54 0.77 -7.51 13.86
N ALA A 55 0.72 -6.31 13.28
CA ALA A 55 1.24 -5.09 13.90
C ALA A 55 0.46 -4.73 15.18
N ALA A 56 -0.88 -4.83 15.16
CA ALA A 56 -1.73 -4.65 16.34
C ALA A 56 -1.44 -5.70 17.43
N ALA A 57 -0.98 -6.89 17.03
CA ALA A 57 -0.51 -7.91 17.95
C ALA A 57 0.90 -7.64 18.50
N GLY A 58 1.58 -6.56 18.07
CA GLY A 58 2.95 -6.24 18.48
C GLY A 58 4.00 -7.14 17.82
N LEU A 59 3.66 -7.76 16.70
CA LEU A 59 4.52 -8.65 15.94
C LEU A 59 4.92 -7.99 14.61
N THR A 60 6.06 -8.38 14.06
CA THR A 60 6.54 -7.91 12.75
C THR A 60 6.16 -8.94 11.69
N SER A 61 5.26 -8.65 10.75
CA SER A 61 4.97 -9.65 9.72
C SER A 61 6.14 -9.83 8.76
N THR A 62 6.65 -11.05 8.60
CA THR A 62 7.64 -11.41 7.56
C THR A 62 7.02 -11.41 6.16
N THR A 63 5.69 -11.41 6.09
CA THR A 63 4.99 -11.16 4.84
C THR A 63 5.19 -9.70 4.54
N GLN A 64 6.03 -9.49 3.52
CA GLN A 64 6.31 -8.26 2.79
C GLN A 64 5.57 -7.05 3.35
N PRO A 65 6.29 -5.97 3.73
CA PRO A 65 5.63 -4.74 4.12
C PRO A 65 4.56 -4.43 3.09
N MET A 66 3.44 -3.85 3.54
CA MET A 66 2.35 -3.37 2.68
C MET A 66 2.83 -2.63 1.43
N HIS A 67 4.09 -2.19 1.43
CA HIS A 67 4.94 -1.81 0.30
C HIS A 67 4.97 -2.75 -0.94
N LEU A 68 4.24 -3.87 -1.01
CA LEU A 68 4.07 -4.67 -2.24
C LEU A 68 2.61 -4.79 -2.70
N GLN A 69 1.71 -4.05 -2.06
CA GLN A 69 0.49 -3.54 -2.70
C GLN A 69 0.84 -2.39 -3.69
N ASP A 70 2.13 -2.03 -3.77
CA ASP A 70 2.74 -0.82 -4.32
C ASP A 70 3.00 -0.78 -5.82
N ALA A 71 2.22 -1.50 -6.62
CA ALA A 71 1.97 -0.93 -7.94
C ALA A 71 1.41 0.52 -7.83
N THR A 72 0.82 0.86 -6.67
CA THR A 72 0.35 2.19 -6.23
C THR A 72 1.31 3.00 -5.33
N THR A 73 2.37 2.42 -4.73
CA THR A 73 3.20 3.10 -3.71
C THR A 73 4.72 3.08 -3.95
N LYS A 74 5.18 2.80 -5.18
CA LYS A 74 6.47 3.38 -5.64
C LYS A 74 6.46 4.91 -5.59
N TRP A 75 5.28 5.52 -5.71
CA TRP A 75 5.11 6.96 -5.79
C TRP A 75 4.19 7.42 -4.66
N GLY A 76 4.75 8.13 -3.67
CA GLY A 76 3.93 8.76 -2.64
C GLY A 76 3.08 9.89 -3.22
N GLU A 77 1.93 10.19 -2.62
CA GLU A 77 1.14 11.38 -2.93
C GLU A 77 1.98 12.68 -3.00
N PRO A 78 2.86 12.99 -2.02
CA PRO A 78 3.71 14.19 -2.12
C PRO A 78 4.65 14.15 -3.33
N GLN A 79 5.09 12.97 -3.75
CA GLN A 79 5.97 12.80 -4.91
C GLN A 79 5.20 12.96 -6.23
N MET A 80 3.95 12.51 -6.29
CA MET A 80 3.05 12.75 -7.41
C MET A 80 2.77 14.25 -7.57
N LEU A 81 2.50 14.96 -6.47
CA LEU A 81 2.27 16.41 -6.48
C LEU A 81 3.53 17.20 -6.85
N ALA A 82 4.69 16.80 -6.33
CA ALA A 82 5.97 17.41 -6.70
C ALA A 82 6.25 17.26 -8.21
N ALA A 83 6.06 16.06 -8.75
CA ALA A 83 6.23 15.81 -10.18
C ALA A 83 5.30 16.66 -11.07
N LEU A 84 4.04 16.85 -10.65
CA LEU A 84 3.11 17.72 -11.38
C LEU A 84 3.54 19.19 -11.32
N ARG A 85 4.05 19.66 -10.18
CA ARG A 85 4.61 21.02 -10.05
C ARG A 85 5.84 21.21 -10.94
N ASP A 86 6.79 20.27 -10.92
CA ASP A 86 7.97 20.31 -11.78
C ASP A 86 7.59 20.33 -13.26
N CYS A 87 6.64 19.49 -13.68
CA CYS A 87 6.12 19.47 -15.05
C CYS A 87 5.48 20.81 -15.44
N ARG A 88 4.74 21.45 -14.54
CA ARG A 88 4.12 22.76 -14.77
C ARG A 88 5.18 23.86 -14.93
N SER A 89 6.19 23.87 -14.07
CA SER A 89 7.29 24.85 -14.12
C SER A 89 8.11 24.76 -15.40
N ASP A 90 8.30 23.55 -15.92
CA ASP A 90 9.12 23.28 -17.11
C ASP A 90 8.33 23.48 -18.42
N THR A 91 7.08 23.01 -18.46
CA THR A 91 6.28 22.96 -19.70
C THR A 91 5.23 24.06 -19.80
N GLY A 92 4.83 24.67 -18.67
CA GLY A 92 3.78 25.69 -18.60
C GLY A 92 2.33 25.17 -18.68
N TYR A 93 2.11 23.90 -19.02
CA TYR A 93 0.79 23.27 -19.09
C TYR A 93 0.79 21.84 -18.52
N LEU A 94 -0.31 21.47 -17.87
CA LEU A 94 -0.42 20.20 -17.13
C LEU A 94 -1.45 19.25 -17.78
N THR A 95 -1.14 18.74 -18.98
CA THR A 95 -1.95 17.70 -19.64
C THR A 95 -1.32 16.33 -19.44
N VAL A 96 -2.13 15.26 -19.47
CA VAL A 96 -1.63 13.86 -19.36
C VAL A 96 -0.55 13.58 -20.40
N ARG A 97 -0.79 13.95 -21.67
CA ARG A 97 0.18 13.76 -22.77
C ARG A 97 1.41 14.66 -22.60
N GLY A 98 1.24 15.90 -22.16
CA GLY A 98 2.35 16.81 -21.90
C GLY A 98 3.26 16.31 -20.79
N TYR A 99 2.67 15.80 -19.70
CA TYR A 99 3.40 15.19 -18.60
C TYR A 99 4.14 13.92 -18.99
N GLU A 100 3.52 13.03 -19.79
CA GLU A 100 4.23 11.84 -20.28
C GLU A 100 5.38 12.21 -21.22
N ALA A 101 5.20 13.19 -22.10
CA ALA A 101 6.27 13.70 -22.95
C ALA A 101 7.41 14.33 -22.14
N TRP A 102 7.08 15.10 -21.10
CA TRP A 102 8.04 15.69 -20.17
C TRP A 102 8.81 14.64 -19.36
N ARG A 103 8.13 13.57 -18.93
CA ARG A 103 8.73 12.43 -18.22
C ARG A 103 9.65 11.60 -19.11
N LEU A 104 9.24 11.36 -20.35
CA LEU A 104 9.96 10.56 -21.35
C LEU A 104 10.97 11.37 -22.15
N ASN A 105 11.23 12.62 -21.75
CA ASN A 105 12.15 13.49 -22.44
C ASN A 105 13.57 12.87 -22.45
N PRO A 106 14.14 12.56 -23.62
CA PRO A 106 15.44 11.90 -23.73
C PRO A 106 16.61 12.79 -23.26
N VAL A 107 16.42 14.11 -23.20
CA VAL A 107 17.43 15.08 -22.72
C VAL A 107 17.55 15.04 -21.20
N HIS A 108 16.43 14.82 -20.50
CA HIS A 108 16.36 14.74 -19.04
C HIS A 108 15.45 13.58 -18.61
N PRO A 109 15.92 12.33 -18.69
CA PRO A 109 15.15 11.20 -18.22
C PRO A 109 14.93 11.33 -16.71
N ARG A 110 13.67 11.36 -16.28
CA ARG A 110 13.30 11.46 -14.86
C ARG A 110 12.78 10.11 -14.35
N PRO A 111 13.67 9.19 -13.94
CA PRO A 111 13.28 7.89 -13.41
C PRO A 111 12.57 7.99 -12.05
N ASN A 112 12.76 9.11 -11.34
CA ASN A 112 12.17 9.46 -10.04
C ASN A 112 10.80 10.17 -10.17
N VAL A 113 10.09 9.96 -11.28
CA VAL A 113 8.80 10.58 -11.56
C VAL A 113 7.73 9.51 -11.86
N PRO A 114 6.55 9.59 -11.21
CA PRO A 114 5.45 8.66 -11.45
C PRO A 114 4.97 8.73 -12.90
N PRO A 115 4.55 7.61 -13.52
CA PRO A 115 3.81 7.67 -14.76
C PRO A 115 2.41 8.28 -14.54
N ALA A 116 1.84 8.90 -15.57
CA ALA A 116 0.53 9.54 -15.47
C ALA A 116 -0.58 8.55 -15.10
N THR A 117 -0.42 7.27 -15.46
CA THR A 117 -1.31 6.18 -15.08
C THR A 117 -1.36 5.96 -13.56
N SER A 118 -0.22 6.03 -12.85
CA SER A 118 -0.18 5.93 -11.39
C SER A 118 -0.86 7.13 -10.71
N ILE A 119 -0.66 8.34 -11.25
CA ILE A 119 -1.33 9.56 -10.76
C ILE A 119 -2.85 9.43 -10.96
N ARG A 120 -3.30 8.98 -12.13
CA ARG A 120 -4.73 8.77 -12.41
C ARG A 120 -5.34 7.68 -11.54
N ALA A 121 -4.61 6.59 -11.29
CA ALA A 121 -5.07 5.52 -10.41
C ALA A 121 -5.26 6.02 -8.96
N ARG A 122 -4.40 6.94 -8.50
CA ARG A 122 -4.46 7.54 -7.16
C ARG A 122 -5.57 8.58 -7.01
N PHE A 123 -5.65 9.54 -7.94
CA PHE A 123 -6.55 10.70 -7.82
C PHE A 123 -7.87 10.53 -8.58
N GLY A 124 -8.05 9.43 -9.32
CA GLY A 124 -9.20 9.12 -10.17
C GLY A 124 -9.27 9.98 -11.44
N LYS A 125 -9.29 11.31 -11.29
CA LYS A 125 -9.31 12.28 -12.39
C LYS A 125 -8.01 13.09 -12.40
N TRP A 126 -7.38 13.22 -13.57
CA TRP A 126 -6.18 14.04 -13.75
C TRP A 126 -6.41 15.50 -13.33
N SER A 127 -7.59 16.06 -13.64
CA SER A 127 -7.97 17.42 -13.25
C SER A 127 -7.97 17.63 -11.74
N ALA A 128 -8.29 16.59 -10.94
CA ALA A 128 -8.24 16.67 -9.49
C ALA A 128 -6.80 16.74 -8.96
N ALA A 129 -5.89 15.97 -9.55
CA ALA A 129 -4.47 16.05 -9.25
C ALA A 129 -3.86 17.40 -9.69
N ALA A 130 -4.29 17.90 -10.86
CA ALA A 130 -3.87 19.18 -11.41
C ALA A 130 -4.30 20.36 -10.51
N ALA A 131 -5.53 20.34 -10.00
CA ALA A 131 -6.06 21.36 -9.11
C ALA A 131 -5.30 21.43 -7.77
N GLN A 132 -4.75 20.31 -7.28
CA GLN A 132 -3.90 20.31 -6.07
C GLN A 132 -2.51 20.92 -6.27
N THR A 133 -2.18 21.30 -7.51
CA THR A 133 -0.89 21.89 -7.89
C THR A 133 -1.01 23.36 -8.32
N GLU A 134 -2.20 23.95 -8.14
CA GLU A 134 -2.47 25.38 -8.27
C GLU A 134 -1.99 26.19 -7.06
#